data_AF-L8GHB7-F1
#
_entry.id   AF-L8GHB7-F1
#
_cell.length_a   1.000
_cell.length_b   1.000
_cell.length_c   1.000
_cell.angle_alpha   90.00
_cell.angle_beta   90.00
_cell.angle_gamma   90.00
#
_symmetry.space_group_name_H-M   'P 1'
#
loop_
_entity.id
_entity.type
_entity.pdbx_description
1 polymer ?
#
loop_
_entity_poly.entity_id
_entity_poly.type
_entity_poly.pdbx_seq_one_letter_code
_entity_poly.pdbx_strand_id
1 'polypeptide(L)'
;MVVSVVWMVVGLGWFCTACAAVQLVLLLENRPWLPSQLLQQVSSSSSSTHASTPTSLLVNLAMAGFGFVARLVRACWATARNAGSNRRMRRLHNAGAGGGLSWLRTSLPPLGRVLDAGGSLPSGPGIARRPGNAGQSRTFSFTLMSWRGTTYTEPLEREVRVEISGTATLIPTVLNHNNGTYDVTYTARKAGSYQIALWANDKPLGDSPYAIHISAGPIDARHCTLKGPGMGPLALPSKQDTHIIVRTADSFGNERDTGGPAVFRLAAKGVSAKSGLPWERDIHVDVQDSGDGSYKLTFRPKSGINELCLFYRNEEDEQPLPNGQWVINVLK
;
A
#
# COMPACT_ATOMS: atom_id res chain seq x y z
N MET A 1 -56.95 3.20 -45.11
CA MET A 1 -55.68 3.94 -44.92
C MET A 1 -55.50 4.54 -43.51
N VAL A 2 -56.16 4.02 -42.46
CA VAL A 2 -56.10 4.60 -41.08
C VAL A 2 -55.55 3.61 -40.03
N VAL A 3 -55.36 2.33 -40.35
CA VAL A 3 -54.94 1.30 -39.36
C VAL A 3 -53.41 1.19 -39.21
N SER A 4 -52.62 1.70 -40.16
CA SER A 4 -51.15 1.60 -40.11
C SER A 4 -50.44 2.72 -39.32
N VAL A 5 -51.11 3.82 -39.00
CA VAL A 5 -50.49 4.95 -38.27
C VAL A 5 -50.54 4.72 -36.75
N VAL A 6 -51.54 3.98 -36.25
CA VAL A 6 -51.71 3.72 -34.81
C VAL A 6 -50.64 2.78 -34.24
N TRP A 7 -50.16 1.81 -35.03
CA TRP A 7 -49.08 0.91 -34.60
C TRP A 7 -47.70 1.58 -34.54
N MET A 8 -47.49 2.65 -35.31
CA MET A 8 -46.21 3.37 -35.33
C MET A 8 -46.06 4.30 -34.12
N VAL A 9 -47.16 4.90 -33.63
CA VAL A 9 -47.15 5.82 -32.48
C VAL A 9 -47.03 5.07 -31.15
N VAL A 10 -47.62 3.87 -31.01
CA VAL A 10 -47.54 3.06 -29.79
C VAL A 10 -46.14 2.44 -29.61
N GLY A 11 -45.45 2.08 -30.70
CA GLY A 11 -44.08 1.57 -30.66
C GLY A 11 -43.06 2.62 -30.21
N LEU A 12 -43.14 3.85 -30.71
CA LEU A 12 -42.22 4.93 -30.32
C LEU A 12 -42.36 5.37 -28.84
N GLY A 13 -43.57 5.29 -28.27
CA GLY A 13 -43.80 5.60 -26.85
C GLY A 13 -43.22 4.56 -25.87
N TRP A 14 -43.23 3.28 -26.25
CA TRP A 14 -42.64 2.19 -25.46
C TRP A 14 -41.10 2.20 -25.50
N PHE A 15 -40.50 2.60 -26.61
CA PHE A 15 -39.05 2.72 -26.73
C PHE A 15 -38.48 3.94 -25.96
N CYS A 16 -39.20 5.07 -25.91
CA CYS A 16 -38.78 6.22 -25.10
C CYS A 16 -38.83 5.94 -23.59
N THR A 17 -39.84 5.20 -23.13
CA THR A 17 -40.00 4.84 -21.71
C THR A 17 -38.98 3.80 -21.26
N ALA A 18 -38.61 2.84 -22.12
CA ALA A 18 -37.55 1.87 -21.84
C ALA A 18 -36.15 2.52 -21.80
N CYS A 19 -35.84 3.45 -22.71
CA CYS A 19 -34.58 4.20 -22.66
C CYS A 19 -34.49 5.10 -21.43
N ALA A 20 -35.58 5.78 -21.07
CA ALA A 20 -35.65 6.60 -19.86
C ALA A 20 -35.52 5.76 -18.58
N ALA A 21 -36.09 4.54 -18.55
CA ALA A 21 -35.94 3.63 -17.43
C ALA A 21 -34.50 3.10 -17.28
N VAL A 22 -33.82 2.79 -18.39
CA VAL A 22 -32.40 2.38 -18.36
C VAL A 22 -31.50 3.54 -17.93
N GLN A 23 -31.75 4.77 -18.40
CA GLN A 23 -31.04 5.95 -17.91
C GLN A 23 -31.32 6.23 -16.43
N LEU A 24 -32.55 6.03 -15.96
CA LEU A 24 -32.94 6.23 -14.56
C LEU A 24 -32.29 5.17 -13.65
N VAL A 25 -32.21 3.91 -14.07
CA VAL A 25 -31.51 2.83 -13.35
C VAL A 25 -30.01 3.11 -13.26
N LEU A 26 -29.40 3.55 -14.37
CA LEU A 26 -27.98 3.96 -14.38
C LEU A 26 -27.71 5.23 -13.54
N LEU A 27 -28.68 6.15 -13.45
CA LEU A 27 -28.60 7.35 -12.60
C LEU A 27 -28.78 7.03 -11.11
N LEU A 28 -29.60 6.02 -10.78
CA LEU A 28 -29.85 5.58 -9.40
C LEU A 28 -28.73 4.67 -8.87
N GLU A 29 -28.12 3.83 -9.71
CA GLU A 29 -26.98 2.96 -9.33
C GLU A 29 -25.69 3.75 -9.06
N ASN A 30 -25.58 5.00 -9.51
CA ASN A 30 -24.38 5.84 -9.35
C ASN A 30 -24.42 6.82 -8.16
N ARG A 31 -25.41 6.74 -7.25
CA ARG A 31 -25.47 7.57 -6.04
C ARG A 31 -25.57 6.71 -4.77
N PRO A 32 -24.47 6.53 -4.01
CA PRO A 32 -24.44 5.57 -2.90
C PRO A 32 -25.10 6.08 -1.59
N TRP A 33 -25.90 7.15 -1.61
CA TRP A 33 -26.57 7.67 -0.41
C TRP A 33 -28.02 8.06 -0.70
N LEU A 34 -28.93 7.09 -0.51
CA LEU A 34 -30.35 7.35 -0.25
C LEU A 34 -30.70 6.63 1.07
N PRO A 35 -31.17 7.34 2.12
CA PRO A 35 -31.48 6.74 3.41
C PRO A 35 -32.65 5.76 3.31
N SER A 36 -32.58 4.68 4.09
CA SER A 36 -33.51 3.54 4.18
C SER A 36 -34.97 3.86 4.56
N GLN A 37 -35.36 5.14 4.67
CA GLN A 37 -36.70 5.54 5.12
C GLN A 37 -37.75 5.64 4.00
N LEU A 38 -37.36 5.70 2.72
CA LEU A 38 -38.32 5.76 1.60
C LEU A 38 -38.90 4.39 1.21
N LEU A 39 -38.28 3.28 1.61
CA LEU A 39 -38.74 1.92 1.28
C LEU A 39 -39.82 1.39 2.23
N GLN A 40 -40.12 2.08 3.34
CA GLN A 40 -41.17 1.68 4.28
C GLN A 40 -42.52 2.38 4.07
N GLN A 41 -42.61 3.42 3.23
CA GLN A 41 -43.88 4.08 2.94
C GLN A 41 -44.70 3.44 1.81
N VAL A 42 -44.18 2.41 1.12
CA VAL A 42 -44.90 1.70 0.05
C VAL A 42 -45.66 0.46 0.57
N SER A 43 -45.39 0.00 1.81
CA SER A 43 -46.01 -1.21 2.36
C SER A 43 -47.23 -0.97 3.26
N SER A 44 -47.68 0.27 3.44
CA SER A 44 -48.82 0.60 4.33
C SER A 44 -49.81 1.61 3.72
N SER A 45 -50.52 1.20 2.66
CA SER A 45 -51.87 1.71 2.34
C SER A 45 -52.64 0.62 1.59
N SER A 46 -53.26 -0.29 2.35
CA SER A 46 -54.68 -0.25 2.72
C SER A 46 -55.62 -0.67 1.58
N SER A 47 -56.08 -1.90 1.71
CA SER A 47 -57.48 -2.30 1.54
C SER A 47 -58.47 -1.11 1.56
N SER A 48 -59.14 -0.85 0.45
CA SER A 48 -60.56 -0.51 0.45
C SER A 48 -61.13 -0.59 -0.97
N THR A 49 -62.33 -1.15 -1.01
CA THR A 49 -63.24 -1.31 -2.14
C THR A 49 -63.68 0.04 -2.71
N HIS A 50 -63.55 0.25 -4.03
CA HIS A 50 -64.61 0.74 -4.93
C HIS A 50 -64.05 1.10 -6.33
N ALA A 51 -64.88 0.81 -7.35
CA ALA A 51 -64.92 1.38 -8.69
C ALA A 51 -63.69 1.20 -9.62
N SER A 52 -63.94 0.41 -10.68
CA SER A 52 -63.12 0.19 -11.87
C SER A 52 -62.80 1.48 -12.65
N THR A 53 -61.50 1.75 -12.86
CA THR A 53 -60.98 2.62 -13.93
C THR A 53 -59.92 1.86 -14.77
N PRO A 54 -59.72 2.19 -16.06
CA PRO A 54 -58.89 1.39 -16.99
C PRO A 54 -57.38 1.47 -16.72
N THR A 55 -56.96 2.15 -15.66
CA THR A 55 -55.56 2.44 -15.31
C THR A 55 -54.89 1.33 -14.48
N SER A 56 -55.64 0.46 -13.80
CA SER A 56 -55.07 -0.61 -12.95
C SER A 56 -54.58 -1.85 -13.72
N LEU A 57 -55.12 -2.09 -14.92
CA LEU A 57 -54.72 -3.19 -15.80
C LEU A 57 -53.37 -2.94 -16.49
N LEU A 58 -53.06 -1.68 -16.83
CA LEU A 58 -51.80 -1.28 -17.47
C LEU A 58 -50.62 -1.29 -16.48
N VAL A 59 -50.85 -0.93 -15.22
CA VAL A 59 -49.80 -0.96 -14.17
C VAL A 59 -49.42 -2.42 -13.84
N ASN A 60 -50.40 -3.32 -13.76
CA ASN A 60 -50.12 -4.74 -13.52
C ASN A 60 -49.41 -5.42 -14.71
N LEU A 61 -49.73 -5.04 -15.96
CA LEU A 61 -49.00 -5.51 -17.14
C LEU A 61 -47.55 -4.99 -17.18
N ALA A 62 -47.33 -3.74 -16.79
CA ALA A 62 -46.00 -3.12 -16.73
C ALA A 62 -45.11 -3.75 -15.65
N MET A 63 -45.67 -4.09 -14.48
CA MET A 63 -44.95 -4.75 -13.39
C MET A 63 -44.60 -6.21 -13.71
N ALA A 64 -45.46 -6.93 -14.44
CA ALA A 64 -45.15 -8.26 -14.97
C ALA A 64 -44.02 -8.20 -16.03
N GLY A 65 -44.01 -7.16 -16.87
CA GLY A 65 -42.94 -6.89 -17.84
C GLY A 65 -41.60 -6.59 -17.18
N PHE A 66 -41.58 -5.76 -16.13
CA PHE A 66 -40.36 -5.47 -15.36
C PHE A 66 -39.77 -6.71 -14.67
N GLY A 67 -40.63 -7.59 -14.11
CA GLY A 67 -40.18 -8.86 -13.53
C GLY A 67 -39.57 -9.82 -14.56
N PHE A 68 -40.11 -9.83 -15.79
CA PHE A 68 -39.59 -10.65 -16.88
C PHE A 68 -38.26 -10.12 -17.42
N VAL A 69 -38.13 -8.80 -17.61
CA VAL A 69 -36.88 -8.16 -18.04
C VAL A 69 -35.79 -8.31 -16.97
N ALA A 70 -36.09 -8.13 -15.69
CA ALA A 70 -35.13 -8.32 -14.60
C ALA A 70 -34.66 -9.79 -14.46
N ARG A 71 -35.53 -10.76 -14.76
CA ARG A 71 -35.18 -12.19 -14.82
C ARG A 71 -34.34 -12.51 -16.06
N LEU A 72 -34.62 -11.89 -17.21
CA LEU A 72 -33.81 -12.02 -18.42
C LEU A 72 -32.43 -11.40 -18.26
N VAL A 73 -32.32 -10.24 -17.62
CA VAL A 73 -31.04 -9.59 -17.32
C VAL A 73 -30.24 -10.44 -16.33
N ARG A 74 -30.86 -10.96 -15.26
CA ARG A 74 -30.18 -11.88 -14.34
C ARG A 74 -29.78 -13.21 -14.99
N ALA A 75 -30.61 -13.76 -15.87
CA ALA A 75 -30.31 -14.99 -16.62
C ALA A 75 -29.20 -14.76 -17.67
N CYS A 76 -29.19 -13.62 -18.36
CA CYS A 76 -28.11 -13.19 -19.25
C CYS A 76 -26.80 -12.97 -18.50
N TRP A 77 -26.86 -12.42 -17.28
CA TRP A 77 -25.67 -12.19 -16.47
C TRP A 77 -25.14 -13.47 -15.80
N ALA A 78 -26.02 -14.41 -15.46
CA ALA A 78 -25.64 -15.75 -14.99
C ALA A 78 -25.05 -16.62 -16.12
N THR A 79 -25.60 -16.52 -17.34
CA THR A 79 -25.04 -17.20 -18.51
C THR A 79 -23.75 -16.55 -18.99
N ALA A 80 -23.58 -15.23 -18.89
CA ALA A 80 -22.33 -14.54 -19.20
C ALA A 80 -21.21 -14.88 -18.19
N ARG A 81 -21.53 -15.03 -16.90
CA ARG A 81 -20.56 -15.49 -15.89
C ARG A 81 -20.14 -16.95 -16.07
N ASN A 82 -21.05 -17.83 -16.49
CA ASN A 82 -20.72 -19.23 -16.77
C ASN A 82 -20.14 -19.48 -18.17
N ALA A 83 -20.21 -18.51 -19.09
CA ALA A 83 -19.68 -18.62 -20.46
C ALA A 83 -18.19 -18.29 -20.59
N GLY A 84 -17.40 -18.59 -19.56
CA GLY A 84 -15.93 -18.60 -19.59
C GLY A 84 -15.30 -19.64 -20.54
N SER A 85 -16.01 -20.09 -21.58
CA SER A 85 -15.51 -21.03 -22.57
C SER A 85 -15.80 -20.52 -23.99
N ASN A 86 -14.70 -20.11 -24.63
CA ASN A 86 -14.54 -19.32 -25.85
C ASN A 86 -15.18 -19.86 -27.16
N ARG A 87 -16.12 -20.82 -27.15
CA ARG A 87 -16.60 -21.47 -28.38
C ARG A 87 -18.02 -21.14 -28.83
N ARG A 88 -18.88 -20.55 -27.99
CA ARG A 88 -20.28 -20.22 -28.38
C ARG A 88 -20.48 -18.81 -28.95
N MET A 89 -19.61 -17.84 -28.69
CA MET A 89 -19.74 -16.48 -29.27
C MET A 89 -19.47 -16.41 -30.78
N ARG A 90 -18.70 -17.34 -31.35
CA ARG A 90 -18.38 -17.36 -32.78
C ARG A 90 -19.60 -17.62 -33.69
N ARG A 91 -20.67 -18.24 -33.17
CA ARG A 91 -21.89 -18.50 -33.95
C ARG A 91 -22.87 -17.32 -34.01
N LEU A 92 -22.77 -16.36 -33.09
CA LEU A 92 -23.65 -15.18 -33.10
C LEU A 92 -23.12 -14.06 -34.00
N HIS A 93 -21.84 -14.08 -34.37
CA HIS A 93 -21.26 -13.08 -35.29
C HIS A 93 -21.62 -13.32 -36.77
N ASN A 94 -21.98 -14.55 -37.16
CA ASN A 94 -22.24 -14.92 -38.56
C ASN A 94 -23.73 -15.03 -38.95
N ALA A 95 -24.66 -14.76 -38.04
CA ALA A 95 -26.11 -14.85 -38.30
C ALA A 95 -26.77 -13.49 -38.62
N GLY A 96 -25.99 -12.51 -39.09
CA GLY A 96 -26.45 -11.14 -39.34
C GLY A 96 -26.13 -10.63 -40.74
N ALA A 97 -26.39 -11.43 -41.77
CA ALA A 97 -26.38 -10.99 -43.17
C ALA A 97 -27.83 -10.91 -43.70
N GLY A 98 -28.56 -9.91 -43.23
CA GLY A 98 -29.92 -9.62 -43.65
C GLY A 98 -30.36 -8.30 -43.04
N GLY A 99 -30.52 -7.27 -43.87
CA GLY A 99 -30.67 -5.88 -43.45
C GLY A 99 -31.76 -5.63 -42.42
N GLY A 100 -31.53 -4.66 -41.53
CA GLY A 100 -32.57 -4.12 -40.65
C GLY A 100 -32.12 -3.55 -39.30
N LEU A 101 -30.90 -3.82 -38.84
CA LEU A 101 -30.44 -3.44 -37.49
C LEU A 101 -29.14 -2.62 -37.50
N SER A 102 -28.94 -1.77 -38.52
CA SER A 102 -27.75 -0.92 -38.64
C SER A 102 -27.68 0.21 -37.60
N TRP A 103 -28.82 0.58 -36.98
CA TRP A 103 -28.93 1.69 -36.02
C TRP A 103 -28.88 1.24 -34.55
N LEU A 104 -28.89 -0.07 -34.28
CA LEU A 104 -28.67 -0.63 -32.94
C LEU A 104 -27.16 -0.81 -32.62
N ARG A 105 -26.28 -0.02 -33.25
CA ARG A 105 -24.91 0.23 -32.75
C ARG A 105 -24.96 1.30 -31.65
N THR A 106 -25.80 1.08 -30.64
CA THR A 106 -25.69 1.81 -29.37
C THR A 106 -24.43 1.31 -28.65
N SER A 107 -23.32 1.97 -28.99
CA SER A 107 -22.11 2.22 -28.19
C SER A 107 -21.84 1.30 -26.98
N LEU A 108 -21.79 -0.01 -27.18
CA LEU A 108 -20.94 -0.83 -26.32
C LEU A 108 -19.52 -0.30 -26.51
N PRO A 109 -18.83 0.18 -25.44
CA PRO A 109 -17.44 0.58 -25.59
C PRO A 109 -16.72 -0.61 -26.24
N PRO A 110 -15.88 -0.38 -27.27
CA PRO A 110 -15.19 -1.46 -27.92
C PRO A 110 -14.52 -2.30 -26.83
N LEU A 111 -14.70 -3.61 -26.92
CA LEU A 111 -14.43 -4.59 -25.87
C LEU A 111 -12.96 -4.60 -25.36
N GLY A 112 -12.09 -3.68 -25.80
CA GLY A 112 -10.75 -3.45 -25.29
C GLY A 112 -10.59 -2.27 -24.30
N ARG A 113 -11.64 -1.51 -23.96
CA ARG A 113 -11.49 -0.25 -23.18
C ARG A 113 -11.54 -0.35 -21.66
N VAL A 114 -11.77 -1.52 -21.09
CA VAL A 114 -11.96 -1.61 -19.63
C VAL A 114 -10.64 -1.96 -18.96
N LEU A 115 -10.09 -0.97 -18.25
CA LEU A 115 -9.00 -1.15 -17.29
C LEU A 115 -9.43 -2.11 -16.18
N ASP A 116 -8.64 -3.17 -15.97
CA ASP A 116 -8.74 -4.05 -14.83
C ASP A 116 -7.74 -3.61 -13.76
N ALA A 117 -8.20 -2.76 -12.87
CA ALA A 117 -7.39 -2.24 -11.77
C ALA A 117 -6.93 -3.37 -10.83
N GLY A 118 -7.75 -4.39 -10.58
CA GLY A 118 -7.42 -5.51 -9.70
C GLY A 118 -6.36 -6.45 -10.30
N GLY A 119 -6.37 -6.64 -11.63
CA GLY A 119 -5.33 -7.38 -12.35
C GLY A 119 -4.01 -6.63 -12.53
N SER A 120 -3.99 -5.32 -12.25
CA SER A 120 -2.82 -4.46 -12.41
C SER A 120 -1.96 -4.50 -11.12
N LEU A 121 -1.12 -5.51 -11.00
CA LEU A 121 -0.29 -5.74 -9.80
C LEU A 121 1.10 -5.13 -9.95
N PRO A 122 1.61 -4.38 -8.95
CA PRO A 122 2.98 -3.92 -8.93
C PRO A 122 3.96 -5.04 -8.55
N SER A 123 5.17 -4.92 -9.06
CA SER A 123 6.27 -5.84 -8.82
C SER A 123 7.60 -5.10 -8.71
N GLY A 124 8.56 -5.70 -8.01
CA GLY A 124 9.89 -5.15 -7.85
C GLY A 124 10.30 -4.94 -6.39
N PRO A 125 11.58 -4.64 -6.16
CA PRO A 125 12.14 -4.56 -4.81
C PRO A 125 11.53 -3.42 -3.99
N GLY A 126 11.12 -2.32 -4.62
CA GLY A 126 10.54 -1.15 -3.98
C GLY A 126 9.13 -1.33 -3.43
N ILE A 127 8.45 -2.45 -3.70
CA ILE A 127 7.11 -2.74 -3.14
C ILE A 127 7.11 -3.98 -2.22
N ALA A 128 8.28 -4.57 -1.98
CA ALA A 128 8.42 -5.66 -1.01
C ALA A 128 8.13 -5.16 0.42
N ARG A 129 7.71 -6.07 1.31
CA ARG A 129 7.41 -5.74 2.73
C ARG A 129 8.57 -5.04 3.45
N ARG A 130 9.82 -5.36 3.09
CA ARG A 130 11.03 -4.67 3.52
C ARG A 130 11.85 -4.29 2.28
N PRO A 131 11.59 -3.12 1.67
CA PRO A 131 12.19 -2.78 0.38
C PRO A 131 13.67 -2.40 0.50
N GLY A 132 14.13 -2.04 1.71
CA GLY A 132 15.54 -1.74 1.98
C GLY A 132 15.73 -0.77 3.14
N ASN A 133 16.90 -0.11 3.12
CA ASN A 133 17.33 0.80 4.16
C ASN A 133 17.05 2.27 3.80
N ALA A 134 16.92 3.10 4.83
CA ALA A 134 16.81 4.55 4.69
C ALA A 134 17.99 5.15 3.89
N GLY A 135 17.69 6.14 3.05
CA GLY A 135 18.64 6.82 2.17
C GLY A 135 18.83 6.17 0.81
N GLN A 136 18.41 4.92 0.61
CA GLN A 136 18.54 4.22 -0.66
C GLN A 136 17.37 4.53 -1.60
N SER A 137 17.68 4.77 -2.88
CA SER A 137 16.67 4.88 -3.93
C SER A 137 16.08 3.50 -4.22
N ARG A 138 14.75 3.39 -4.20
CA ARG A 138 14.02 2.15 -4.41
C ARG A 138 13.05 2.30 -5.56
N THR A 139 12.96 1.25 -6.36
CA THR A 139 12.14 1.23 -7.58
C THR A 139 11.19 0.03 -7.57
N PHE A 140 10.00 0.23 -8.11
CA PHE A 140 9.08 -0.84 -8.47
C PHE A 140 8.36 -0.44 -9.75
N SER A 141 7.84 -1.41 -10.47
CA SER A 141 7.11 -1.20 -11.71
C SER A 141 5.74 -1.85 -11.63
N PHE A 142 4.82 -1.37 -12.45
CA PHE A 142 3.55 -2.03 -12.65
C PHE A 142 3.05 -1.82 -14.06
N THR A 143 2.32 -2.81 -14.55
CA THR A 143 1.71 -2.78 -15.87
C THR A 143 0.20 -2.75 -15.69
N LEU A 144 -0.45 -1.78 -16.33
CA LEU A 144 -1.91 -1.73 -16.36
C LEU A 144 -2.44 -2.88 -17.20
N MET A 145 -3.38 -3.63 -16.67
CA MET A 145 -4.02 -4.77 -17.34
C MET A 145 -5.43 -4.39 -17.77
N SER A 146 -5.86 -4.91 -18.91
CA SER A 146 -7.28 -4.90 -19.28
C SER A 146 -7.98 -6.11 -18.70
N TRP A 147 -9.31 -6.09 -18.65
CA TRP A 147 -10.12 -7.25 -18.24
C TRP A 147 -9.86 -8.53 -19.03
N ARG A 148 -9.17 -8.44 -20.18
CA ARG A 148 -8.77 -9.57 -21.02
C ARG A 148 -7.42 -10.18 -20.62
N GLY A 149 -6.74 -9.61 -19.63
CA GLY A 149 -5.41 -10.04 -19.20
C GLY A 149 -4.28 -9.61 -20.13
N THR A 150 -4.52 -8.64 -21.02
CA THR A 150 -3.49 -8.01 -21.86
C THR A 150 -3.13 -6.63 -21.31
N THR A 151 -1.95 -6.11 -21.64
CA THR A 151 -1.56 -4.74 -21.29
C THR A 151 -2.59 -3.72 -21.79
N TYR A 152 -2.94 -2.77 -20.92
CA TYR A 152 -3.79 -1.64 -21.20
C TYR A 152 -2.93 -0.45 -21.63
N THR A 153 -3.04 -0.05 -22.90
CA THR A 153 -2.24 1.03 -23.51
C THR A 153 -3.09 2.23 -23.96
N GLU A 154 -4.39 2.17 -23.75
CA GLU A 154 -5.31 3.25 -24.09
C GLU A 154 -5.09 4.47 -23.17
N PRO A 155 -5.42 5.69 -23.62
CA PRO A 155 -5.31 6.88 -22.78
C PRO A 155 -6.15 6.73 -21.51
N LEU A 156 -5.58 7.16 -20.39
CA LEU A 156 -6.30 7.23 -19.13
C LEU A 156 -7.17 8.49 -19.09
N GLU A 157 -8.34 8.39 -18.46
CA GLU A 157 -9.20 9.56 -18.19
C GLU A 157 -8.59 10.43 -17.09
N ARG A 158 -7.87 9.79 -16.15
CA ARG A 158 -7.05 10.45 -15.14
C ARG A 158 -5.72 9.76 -15.04
N GLU A 159 -4.66 10.56 -14.91
CA GLU A 159 -3.31 10.06 -14.77
C GLU A 159 -3.17 9.12 -13.57
N VAL A 160 -2.15 8.26 -13.64
CA VAL A 160 -1.75 7.40 -12.54
C VAL A 160 -1.37 8.27 -11.34
N ARG A 161 -1.90 7.91 -10.17
CA ARG A 161 -1.60 8.56 -8.91
C ARG A 161 -0.86 7.59 -8.01
N VAL A 162 0.25 8.04 -7.44
CA VAL A 162 1.05 7.29 -6.47
C VAL A 162 1.24 8.16 -5.24
N GLU A 163 0.81 7.68 -4.09
CA GLU A 163 1.06 8.34 -2.81
C GLU A 163 1.76 7.39 -1.85
N ILE A 164 2.79 7.90 -1.19
CA ILE A 164 3.52 7.14 -0.17
C ILE A 164 3.47 7.95 1.13
N SER A 165 2.78 7.40 2.13
CA SER A 165 2.53 8.05 3.43
C SER A 165 2.82 7.09 4.58
N GLY A 166 2.92 7.59 5.82
CA GLY A 166 3.30 6.81 7.00
C GLY A 166 4.14 7.64 7.96
N THR A 167 5.33 7.15 8.33
CA THR A 167 6.30 7.90 9.15
C THR A 167 6.64 9.28 8.58
N ALA A 168 6.65 9.41 7.25
CA ALA A 168 6.74 10.68 6.54
C ALA A 168 5.98 10.58 5.21
N THR A 169 5.62 11.72 4.64
CA THR A 169 5.13 11.76 3.26
C THR A 169 6.33 11.81 2.31
N LEU A 170 6.37 10.90 1.33
CA LEU A 170 7.41 10.86 0.31
C LEU A 170 6.84 11.35 -1.03
N ILE A 171 7.71 11.92 -1.84
CA ILE A 171 7.37 12.35 -3.21
C ILE A 171 8.01 11.35 -4.17
N PRO A 172 7.25 10.40 -4.72
CA PRO A 172 7.76 9.46 -5.70
C PRO A 172 7.87 10.11 -7.09
N THR A 173 8.86 9.67 -7.86
CA THR A 173 8.96 9.96 -9.29
C THR A 173 8.29 8.84 -10.06
N VAL A 174 7.32 9.17 -10.91
CA VAL A 174 6.62 8.21 -11.76
C VAL A 174 7.05 8.43 -13.21
N LEU A 175 7.60 7.38 -13.84
CA LEU A 175 7.97 7.36 -15.24
C LEU A 175 6.95 6.53 -16.02
N ASN A 176 6.25 7.16 -16.95
CA ASN A 176 5.37 6.47 -17.89
C ASN A 176 6.16 6.10 -19.15
N HIS A 177 6.21 4.80 -19.48
CA HIS A 177 6.87 4.30 -20.68
C HIS A 177 6.01 4.43 -21.95
N ASN A 178 4.80 4.97 -21.84
CA ASN A 178 3.81 5.10 -22.92
C ASN A 178 3.42 3.77 -23.58
N ASN A 179 3.67 2.66 -22.89
CA ASN A 179 3.34 1.30 -23.32
C ASN A 179 2.43 0.58 -22.30
N GLY A 180 1.81 1.32 -21.38
CA GLY A 180 1.00 0.78 -20.29
C GLY A 180 1.80 0.35 -19.05
N THR A 181 3.13 0.47 -19.08
CA THR A 181 4.01 0.20 -17.94
C THR A 181 4.51 1.48 -17.31
N TYR A 182 4.55 1.48 -15.98
CA TYR A 182 4.96 2.61 -15.16
C TYR A 182 6.06 2.16 -14.22
N ASP A 183 7.11 2.95 -14.12
CA ASP A 183 8.17 2.78 -13.13
C ASP A 183 8.05 3.86 -12.07
N VAL A 184 8.08 3.46 -10.81
CA VAL A 184 8.03 4.36 -9.67
C VAL A 184 9.34 4.27 -8.92
N THR A 185 9.95 5.43 -8.69
CA THR A 185 11.17 5.55 -7.89
C THR A 185 10.93 6.46 -6.70
N TYR A 186 11.38 6.06 -5.52
CA TYR A 186 11.28 6.87 -4.31
C TYR A 186 12.50 6.68 -3.40
N THR A 187 12.77 7.68 -2.56
CA THR A 187 13.85 7.64 -1.56
C THR A 187 13.33 8.09 -0.22
N ALA A 188 13.34 7.19 0.78
CA ALA A 188 12.93 7.52 2.14
C ALA A 188 14.15 7.77 3.02
N ARG A 189 14.19 8.90 3.74
CA ARG A 189 15.27 9.22 4.69
C ARG A 189 14.96 8.83 6.12
N LYS A 190 13.69 8.58 6.44
CA LYS A 190 13.26 8.13 7.76
C LYS A 190 12.95 6.63 7.72
N ALA A 191 13.43 5.90 8.71
CA ALA A 191 13.06 4.51 8.90
C ALA A 191 11.65 4.41 9.49
N GLY A 192 10.97 3.30 9.22
CA GLY A 192 9.65 2.99 9.77
C GLY A 192 8.67 2.48 8.72
N SER A 193 7.40 2.48 9.10
CA SER A 193 6.33 1.90 8.30
C SER A 193 5.70 2.93 7.37
N TYR A 194 5.52 2.53 6.11
CA TYR A 194 4.89 3.33 5.06
C TYR A 194 3.81 2.52 4.34
N GLN A 195 2.91 3.22 3.69
CA GLN A 195 1.85 2.69 2.85
C GLN A 195 1.97 3.31 1.45
N ILE A 196 2.10 2.45 0.44
CA ILE A 196 2.11 2.85 -0.96
C ILE A 196 0.70 2.65 -1.51
N ALA A 197 0.07 3.75 -1.86
CA ALA A 197 -1.25 3.76 -2.46
C ALA A 197 -1.15 4.11 -3.94
N LEU A 198 -1.77 3.28 -4.78
CA LEU A 198 -1.66 3.29 -6.24
C LEU A 198 -3.05 3.38 -6.83
N TRP A 199 -3.27 4.34 -7.73
CA TRP A 199 -4.53 4.51 -8.42
C TRP A 199 -4.34 4.75 -9.91
N ALA A 200 -5.29 4.27 -10.70
CA ALA A 200 -5.47 4.68 -12.09
C ALA A 200 -6.96 4.88 -12.37
N ASN A 201 -7.35 5.97 -13.04
CA ASN A 201 -8.76 6.37 -13.20
C ASN A 201 -9.54 6.34 -11.86
N ASP A 202 -8.92 6.85 -10.78
CA ASP A 202 -9.40 6.82 -9.38
C ASP A 202 -9.69 5.43 -8.78
N LYS A 203 -9.33 4.35 -9.47
CA LYS A 203 -9.50 2.99 -8.94
C LYS A 203 -8.19 2.51 -8.33
N PRO A 204 -8.23 1.94 -7.11
CA PRO A 204 -7.04 1.37 -6.49
C PRO A 204 -6.52 0.21 -7.34
N LEU A 205 -5.20 0.17 -7.55
CA LEU A 205 -4.54 -0.90 -8.30
C LEU A 205 -4.25 -2.09 -7.39
N GLY A 206 -4.60 -3.30 -7.83
CA GLY A 206 -4.35 -4.53 -7.09
C GLY A 206 -4.91 -4.52 -5.67
N ASP A 207 -4.03 -4.79 -4.71
CA ASP A 207 -4.30 -4.83 -3.27
C ASP A 207 -3.97 -3.50 -2.57
N SER A 208 -3.87 -2.41 -3.32
CA SER A 208 -3.53 -1.10 -2.76
C SER A 208 -4.49 -0.70 -1.62
N PRO A 209 -3.96 -0.22 -0.47
CA PRO A 209 -2.58 0.19 -0.20
C PRO A 209 -1.62 -0.95 0.21
N TYR A 210 -0.37 -0.86 -0.25
CA TYR A 210 0.71 -1.79 0.06
C TYR A 210 1.51 -1.34 1.28
N ALA A 211 1.51 -2.14 2.34
CA ALA A 211 2.29 -1.86 3.55
C ALA A 211 3.76 -2.29 3.39
N ILE A 212 4.67 -1.35 3.61
CA ILE A 212 6.12 -1.56 3.57
C ILE A 212 6.78 -1.05 4.86
N HIS A 213 7.95 -1.59 5.18
CA HIS A 213 8.75 -1.18 6.33
C HIS A 213 10.20 -0.92 5.90
N ILE A 214 10.62 0.33 6.01
CA ILE A 214 11.97 0.79 5.64
C ILE A 214 12.84 0.71 6.88
N SER A 215 13.87 -0.13 6.85
CA SER A 215 14.80 -0.28 7.97
C SER A 215 15.78 0.88 8.01
N ALA A 216 16.36 1.14 9.18
CA ALA A 216 17.43 2.13 9.29
C ALA A 216 18.68 1.71 8.48
N GLY A 217 19.50 2.69 8.09
CA GLY A 217 20.75 2.49 7.37
C GLY A 217 21.84 1.73 8.12
N PRO A 218 23.04 1.61 7.51
CA PRO A 218 24.25 1.21 8.21
C PRO A 218 24.49 2.06 9.46
N ILE A 219 25.11 1.47 10.48
CA ILE A 219 25.41 2.17 11.74
C ILE A 219 26.34 3.35 11.45
N ASP A 220 25.95 4.54 11.90
CA ASP A 220 26.80 5.72 11.95
C ASP A 220 27.16 5.99 13.42
N ALA A 221 28.45 5.87 13.74
CA ALA A 221 28.95 6.03 15.11
C ALA A 221 28.49 7.37 15.71
N ARG A 222 28.43 8.44 14.91
CA ARG A 222 28.13 9.81 15.35
C ARG A 222 26.70 10.02 15.84
N HIS A 223 25.79 9.11 15.50
CA HIS A 223 24.39 9.16 15.92
C HIS A 223 24.04 8.09 16.96
N CYS A 224 25.00 7.24 17.32
CA CYS A 224 24.81 6.24 18.35
C CYS A 224 24.73 6.90 19.74
N THR A 225 23.97 6.29 20.64
CA THR A 225 23.84 6.77 22.02
C THR A 225 24.24 5.68 23.00
N LEU A 226 24.81 6.11 24.12
CA LEU A 226 25.38 5.24 25.15
C LEU A 226 24.68 5.48 26.47
N LYS A 227 24.29 4.41 27.16
CA LYS A 227 23.69 4.47 28.50
C LYS A 227 24.08 3.23 29.31
N GLY A 228 24.21 3.36 30.62
CA GLY A 228 24.37 2.19 31.49
C GLY A 228 25.15 2.49 32.75
N PRO A 229 25.16 1.56 33.72
CA PRO A 229 25.88 1.74 34.99
C PRO A 229 27.40 1.90 34.79
N GLY A 230 27.97 1.39 33.69
CA GLY A 230 29.39 1.55 33.36
C GLY A 230 29.82 2.96 32.96
N MET A 231 28.89 3.89 32.72
CA MET A 231 29.17 5.28 32.31
C MET A 231 29.00 6.32 33.43
N GLY A 232 28.52 5.92 34.61
CA GLY A 232 28.20 6.86 35.68
C GLY A 232 29.43 7.38 36.44
N PRO A 233 29.31 8.52 37.15
CA PRO A 233 30.34 9.03 38.05
C PRO A 233 30.50 8.17 39.32
N LEU A 234 29.73 7.08 39.44
CA LEU A 234 29.82 6.17 40.57
C LEU A 234 31.12 5.41 40.49
N ALA A 235 31.75 5.33 41.66
CA ALA A 235 32.96 4.56 41.80
C ALA A 235 32.62 3.07 41.58
N LEU A 236 33.14 2.50 40.49
CA LEU A 236 32.85 1.13 40.11
C LEU A 236 33.64 0.17 41.01
N PRO A 237 33.01 -0.87 41.56
CA PRO A 237 33.73 -1.90 42.29
C PRO A 237 34.73 -2.61 41.36
N SER A 238 36.01 -2.61 41.75
CA SER A 238 37.05 -3.33 41.01
C SER A 238 36.70 -4.82 40.89
N LYS A 239 37.00 -5.40 39.72
CA LYS A 239 36.79 -6.83 39.41
C LYS A 239 35.32 -7.28 39.38
N GLN A 240 34.34 -6.37 39.44
CA GLN A 240 32.93 -6.71 39.26
C GLN A 240 32.48 -6.37 37.84
N ASP A 241 31.69 -7.25 37.21
CA ASP A 241 31.17 -7.00 35.87
C ASP A 241 30.18 -5.82 35.87
N THR A 242 30.37 -4.90 34.92
CA THR A 242 29.44 -3.81 34.62
C THR A 242 29.09 -3.84 33.14
N HIS A 243 28.07 -3.08 32.75
CA HIS A 243 27.63 -3.04 31.37
C HIS A 243 27.26 -1.64 30.89
N ILE A 244 27.28 -1.50 29.56
CA ILE A 244 26.85 -0.33 28.81
C ILE A 244 25.93 -0.82 27.69
N ILE A 245 24.89 -0.07 27.42
CA ILE A 245 23.95 -0.28 26.35
C ILE A 245 24.25 0.76 25.28
N VAL A 246 24.57 0.28 24.08
CA VAL A 246 24.75 1.09 22.88
C VAL A 246 23.48 0.99 22.06
N ARG A 247 22.78 2.11 21.87
CA ARG A 247 21.73 2.21 20.87
C ARG A 247 22.32 2.72 19.58
N THR A 248 22.17 1.93 18.52
CA THR A 248 22.73 2.24 17.21
C THR A 248 21.72 2.99 16.35
N ALA A 249 22.24 3.93 15.56
CA ALA A 249 21.47 4.72 14.64
C ALA A 249 22.20 4.85 13.30
N ASP A 250 21.48 5.21 12.25
CA ASP A 250 22.06 5.49 10.94
C ASP A 250 22.52 6.95 10.79
N SER A 251 23.05 7.29 9.61
CA SER A 251 23.53 8.64 9.28
C SER A 251 22.43 9.71 9.22
N PHE A 252 21.16 9.31 9.22
CA PHE A 252 20.01 10.20 9.28
C PHE A 252 19.43 10.30 10.71
N GLY A 253 20.05 9.64 11.69
CA GLY A 253 19.60 9.60 13.08
C GLY A 253 18.42 8.66 13.32
N ASN A 254 18.13 7.73 12.40
CA ASN A 254 17.10 6.72 12.63
C ASN A 254 17.65 5.63 13.55
N GLU A 255 16.95 5.33 14.65
CA GLU A 255 17.26 4.17 15.48
C GLU A 255 17.05 2.88 14.67
N ARG A 256 17.97 1.93 14.81
CA ARG A 256 17.86 0.63 14.15
C ARG A 256 16.79 -0.22 14.81
N ASP A 257 15.96 -0.91 14.02
CA ASP A 257 14.91 -1.84 14.46
C ASP A 257 15.38 -3.30 14.49
N THR A 258 16.60 -3.54 14.03
CA THR A 258 17.21 -4.86 13.91
C THR A 258 18.65 -4.82 14.39
N GLY A 259 19.06 -5.90 15.05
CA GLY A 259 20.45 -6.18 15.36
C GLY A 259 21.33 -6.45 14.13
N GLY A 260 22.39 -7.21 14.33
CA GLY A 260 23.35 -7.58 13.29
C GLY A 260 24.81 -7.51 13.78
N PRO A 261 25.77 -7.88 12.93
CA PRO A 261 27.17 -7.81 13.28
C PRO A 261 27.59 -6.37 13.54
N ALA A 262 28.11 -6.10 14.73
CA ALA A 262 28.70 -4.84 15.12
C ALA A 262 29.95 -5.09 15.96
N VAL A 263 31.01 -4.34 15.69
CA VAL A 263 32.29 -4.48 16.38
C VAL A 263 32.54 -3.23 17.21
N PHE A 264 32.69 -3.43 18.53
CA PHE A 264 32.99 -2.38 19.48
C PHE A 264 34.35 -2.62 20.14
N ARG A 265 35.15 -1.56 20.28
CA ARG A 265 36.43 -1.59 21.00
C ARG A 265 36.36 -0.64 22.18
N LEU A 266 36.75 -1.12 23.36
CA LEU A 266 36.83 -0.31 24.57
C LEU A 266 38.30 -0.12 24.96
N ALA A 267 38.80 1.10 24.78
CA ALA A 267 40.12 1.51 25.24
C ALA A 267 40.02 2.05 26.66
N ALA A 268 41.00 1.71 27.50
CA ALA A 268 41.14 2.24 28.84
C ALA A 268 42.45 2.97 29.00
N LYS A 269 42.37 4.15 29.58
CA LYS A 269 43.52 4.98 29.93
C LYS A 269 43.62 5.11 31.44
N GLY A 270 44.85 5.09 31.94
CA GLY A 270 45.11 5.14 33.36
C GLY A 270 46.53 5.59 33.66
N VAL A 271 46.84 5.65 34.96
CA VAL A 271 48.19 5.95 35.45
C VAL A 271 48.69 4.75 36.23
N SER A 272 49.92 4.33 35.96
CA SER A 272 50.52 3.19 36.63
C SER A 272 50.82 3.54 38.09
N ALA A 273 50.28 2.77 39.04
CA ALA A 273 50.57 2.95 40.45
C ALA A 273 52.06 2.71 40.81
N LYS A 274 52.79 1.96 39.96
CA LYS A 274 54.21 1.65 40.18
C LYS A 274 55.17 2.67 39.57
N SER A 275 54.84 3.17 38.37
CA SER A 275 55.75 4.05 37.61
C SER A 275 55.27 5.50 37.48
N GLY A 276 54.02 5.80 37.87
CA GLY A 276 53.42 7.12 37.70
C GLY A 276 53.17 7.53 36.24
N LEU A 277 53.52 6.67 35.27
CA LEU A 277 53.40 6.95 33.85
C LEU A 277 51.98 6.64 33.33
N PRO A 278 51.48 7.41 32.35
CA PRO A 278 50.22 7.11 31.68
C PRO A 278 50.35 5.83 30.87
N TRP A 279 49.24 5.10 30.74
CA TRP A 279 49.13 3.91 29.90
C TRP A 279 47.77 3.87 29.21
N GLU A 280 47.72 3.19 28.07
CA GLU A 280 46.50 2.90 27.31
C GLU A 280 46.48 1.41 26.96
N ARG A 281 45.34 0.74 27.17
CA ARG A 281 45.15 -0.69 26.87
C ARG A 281 43.71 -0.98 26.49
N ASP A 282 43.54 -1.96 25.62
CA ASP A 282 42.21 -2.48 25.30
C ASP A 282 41.67 -3.36 26.43
N ILE A 283 40.39 -3.18 26.74
CA ILE A 283 39.62 -4.04 27.62
C ILE A 283 38.80 -4.98 26.76
N HIS A 284 38.84 -6.27 27.09
CA HIS A 284 37.95 -7.24 26.48
C HIS A 284 36.49 -6.93 26.88
N VAL A 285 35.64 -6.78 25.87
CA VAL A 285 34.21 -6.51 26.03
C VAL A 285 33.45 -7.68 25.43
N ASP A 286 32.50 -8.19 26.19
CA ASP A 286 31.50 -9.13 25.69
C ASP A 286 30.36 -8.35 25.05
N VAL A 287 30.13 -8.57 23.76
CA VAL A 287 29.13 -7.84 22.96
C VAL A 287 27.92 -8.74 22.77
N GLN A 288 26.80 -8.37 23.39
CA GLN A 288 25.52 -9.07 23.21
C GLN A 288 24.57 -8.21 22.39
N ASP A 289 24.15 -8.73 21.23
CA ASP A 289 23.09 -8.11 20.41
C ASP A 289 21.72 -8.42 21.02
N SER A 290 20.92 -7.39 21.26
CA SER A 290 19.55 -7.52 21.79
C SER A 290 18.53 -7.79 20.67
N GLY A 291 18.94 -7.69 19.41
CA GLY A 291 18.11 -7.93 18.22
C GLY A 291 17.25 -6.73 17.81
N ASP A 292 17.18 -5.69 18.63
CA ASP A 292 16.37 -4.49 18.45
C ASP A 292 17.20 -3.25 18.04
N GLY A 293 18.43 -3.46 17.55
CA GLY A 293 19.39 -2.39 17.27
C GLY A 293 20.16 -1.88 18.50
N SER A 294 19.94 -2.47 19.68
CA SER A 294 20.71 -2.20 20.89
C SER A 294 21.73 -3.31 21.18
N TYR A 295 22.92 -2.92 21.60
CA TYR A 295 24.01 -3.82 21.98
C TYR A 295 24.37 -3.63 23.44
N LYS A 296 24.39 -4.72 24.20
CA LYS A 296 24.84 -4.73 25.59
C LYS A 296 26.31 -5.15 25.63
N LEU A 297 27.14 -4.22 26.06
CA LEU A 297 28.57 -4.36 26.23
C LEU A 297 28.88 -4.66 27.70
N THR A 298 29.37 -5.85 28.02
CA THR A 298 29.75 -6.23 29.39
C THR A 298 31.27 -6.23 29.51
N PHE A 299 31.80 -5.60 30.55
CA PHE A 299 33.23 -5.55 30.81
C PHE A 299 33.54 -5.50 32.30
N ARG A 300 34.78 -5.83 32.66
CA ARG A 300 35.25 -5.91 34.04
C ARG A 300 36.35 -4.87 34.31
N PRO A 301 36.03 -3.72 34.95
CA PRO A 301 37.00 -2.67 35.24
C PRO A 301 38.08 -3.13 36.23
N LYS A 302 39.30 -2.65 36.00
CA LYS A 302 40.48 -2.90 36.86
C LYS A 302 40.89 -1.60 37.56
N SER A 303 41.41 -1.73 38.77
CA SER A 303 41.96 -0.59 39.53
C SER A 303 43.04 0.15 38.72
N GLY A 304 43.02 1.48 38.76
CA GLY A 304 43.99 2.34 38.07
C GLY A 304 43.57 2.80 36.66
N ILE A 305 42.39 2.41 36.20
CA ILE A 305 41.73 3.05 35.06
C ILE A 305 41.12 4.36 35.53
N ASN A 306 41.38 5.43 34.79
CA ASN A 306 40.79 6.75 35.05
C ASN A 306 39.81 7.14 33.94
N GLU A 307 39.98 6.62 32.73
CA GLU A 307 39.22 7.04 31.57
C GLU A 307 38.95 5.85 30.65
N LEU A 308 37.74 5.79 30.10
CA LEU A 308 37.32 4.81 29.11
C LEU A 308 36.90 5.52 27.82
N CYS A 309 37.31 4.97 26.69
CA CYS A 309 36.95 5.42 25.35
C CYS A 309 36.34 4.25 24.55
N LEU A 310 35.08 4.39 24.15
CA LEU A 310 34.39 3.40 23.32
C LEU A 310 34.40 3.81 21.84
N PHE A 311 34.80 2.86 21.00
CA PHE A 311 34.88 3.00 19.56
C PHE A 311 33.96 2.00 18.87
N TYR A 312 33.38 2.42 17.75
CA TYR A 312 32.68 1.57 16.81
C TYR A 312 33.59 1.38 15.59
N ARG A 313 33.76 0.14 15.17
CA ARG A 313 34.56 -0.22 14.01
C ARG A 313 33.66 -0.72 12.90
N ASN A 314 33.67 -0.03 11.77
CA ASN A 314 33.11 -0.53 10.52
C ASN A 314 34.24 -1.17 9.68
N GLU A 315 33.93 -1.60 8.45
CA GLU A 315 34.91 -2.29 7.59
C GLU A 315 36.07 -1.39 7.14
N GLU A 316 35.86 -0.07 7.09
CA GLU A 316 36.79 0.90 6.51
C GLU A 316 37.51 1.74 7.58
N ASP A 317 36.87 1.99 8.71
CA ASP A 317 37.23 2.97 9.72
C ASP A 317 36.85 2.55 11.15
N GLU A 318 37.57 3.12 12.12
CA GLU A 318 37.22 3.09 13.53
C GLU A 318 36.92 4.52 14.02
N GLN A 319 35.75 4.71 14.63
CA GLN A 319 35.30 6.02 15.08
C GLN A 319 34.86 5.99 16.55
N PRO A 320 35.23 7.01 17.36
CA PRO A 320 34.74 7.11 18.72
C PRO A 320 33.22 7.39 18.72
N LEU A 321 32.50 6.80 19.67
CA LEU A 321 31.08 7.11 19.83
C LEU A 321 30.89 8.46 20.55
N PRO A 322 29.80 9.19 20.26
CA PRO A 322 29.38 10.37 21.01
C PRO A 322 29.22 10.04 22.49
N ASN A 323 29.81 10.88 23.35
CA ASN A 323 29.87 10.63 24.80
C ASN A 323 30.53 9.28 25.16
N GLY A 324 31.29 8.69 24.23
CA GLY A 324 32.01 7.45 24.40
C GLY A 324 33.34 7.60 25.13
N GLN A 325 33.73 8.83 25.47
CA GLN A 325 34.85 9.12 26.35
C GLN A 325 34.30 9.60 27.69
N TRP A 326 34.55 8.84 28.76
CA TRP A 326 34.11 9.23 30.10
C TRP A 326 35.15 8.84 31.16
N VAL A 327 35.19 9.63 32.23
CA VAL A 327 36.07 9.41 33.37
C VAL A 327 35.37 8.46 34.34
N ILE A 328 36.11 7.47 34.85
CA ILE A 328 35.64 6.55 35.88
C ILE A 328 36.58 6.53 37.06
N ASN A 329 36.03 6.25 38.25
CA ASN A 329 36.83 5.92 39.42
C ASN A 329 36.59 4.45 39.76
N VAL A 330 37.63 3.63 39.78
CA VAL A 330 37.50 2.20 40.13
C VAL A 330 37.97 2.02 41.57
N LEU A 331 37.03 1.71 42.48
CA LEU A 331 37.34 1.44 43.89
C LEU A 331 38.14 0.15 44.00
N LYS A 332 39.14 0.14 44.87
CA LYS A 332 40.01 -1.03 45.12
C LYS A 332 39.24 -2.22 45.67
#